data_AF-A0A350PKU4-F1
#
_entry.id   AF-A0A350PKU4-F1
#
_cell.length_a   1.000
_cell.length_b   1.000
_cell.length_c   1.000
_cell.angle_alpha   90.00
_cell.angle_beta   90.00
_cell.angle_gamma   90.00
#
_symmetry.space_group_name_H-M   'P 1'
#
loop_
_entity.id
_entity.type
_entity.pdbx_description
1 polymer ?
#
loop_
_entity_poly.entity_id
_entity_poly.type
_entity_poly.pdbx_seq_one_letter_code
_entity_poly.pdbx_strand_id
1 'polypeptide(L)' 'KRVDYSGRSVIVVGPELKMHECGLPKEMAVELYKPFIIRRLIERGYVKTVKSAKKVVDRRDAVVWEVLENVIDG' A
#
# COMPACT_ATOMS: atom_id res chain seq x y z
N LYS A 1 9.46 -22.29 4.42
CA LYS A 1 10.34 -21.30 3.72
C LYS A 1 9.86 -19.90 4.10
N ARG A 2 10.77 -18.92 4.25
CA ARG A 2 10.35 -17.51 4.38
C ARG A 2 9.77 -17.04 3.05
N VAL A 3 8.74 -16.20 3.10
CA VAL A 3 7.97 -15.74 1.93
C VAL A 3 7.95 -14.21 1.88
N ASP A 4 8.07 -13.65 0.68
CA ASP A 4 7.93 -12.22 0.43
C ASP A 4 6.45 -11.79 0.50
N TYR A 5 6.21 -10.48 0.55
CA TYR A 5 4.86 -9.89 0.70
C TYR A 5 4.11 -10.40 1.94
N SER A 6 4.82 -10.53 3.05
CA SER A 6 4.27 -10.94 4.34
C SER A 6 4.50 -9.88 5.42
N GLY A 7 3.56 -9.76 6.34
CA GLY A 7 3.59 -8.80 7.45
C GLY A 7 3.06 -9.42 8.73
N ARG A 8 3.42 -8.83 9.88
CA ARG A 8 2.91 -9.23 11.19
C ARG A 8 2.66 -7.98 12.03
N SER A 9 1.50 -7.93 12.67
CA SER A 9 1.15 -6.88 13.64
C SER A 9 0.42 -7.49 14.84
N VAL A 10 0.23 -6.68 15.87
CA VAL A 10 -0.71 -6.97 16.96
C VAL A 10 -2.14 -6.77 16.45
N ILE A 11 -3.03 -7.68 16.83
CA ILE A 11 -4.46 -7.60 16.54
C ILE A 11 -5.18 -6.81 17.64
N VAL A 12 -6.09 -5.92 17.23
CA VAL A 12 -6.91 -5.10 18.13
C VAL A 12 -8.38 -5.28 17.74
N VAL A 13 -9.29 -5.14 18.72
CA VAL A 13 -10.73 -5.26 18.48
C VAL A 13 -11.24 -4.04 17.71
N GLY A 14 -11.86 -4.27 16.56
CA GLY A 14 -12.51 -3.25 15.72
C GLY A 14 -14.02 -3.51 15.62
N PRO A 15 -14.85 -2.96 16.52
CA PRO A 15 -16.28 -3.28 16.61
C PRO A 15 -17.12 -2.73 15.44
N GLU A 16 -16.60 -1.79 14.65
CA GLU A 16 -17.29 -1.23 13.48
C GLU A 16 -17.11 -2.02 12.18
N LEU A 17 -16.22 -3.02 12.15
CA LEU A 17 -15.90 -3.79 10.96
C LEU A 17 -16.94 -4.87 10.67
N LYS A 18 -17.27 -5.07 9.39
CA LYS A 18 -18.13 -6.18 8.96
C LYS A 18 -17.35 -7.51 8.98
N MET A 19 -18.07 -8.63 8.90
CA MET A 19 -17.48 -9.98 8.94
C MET A 19 -16.42 -10.26 7.85
N HIS A 20 -16.49 -9.55 6.71
CA HIS A 20 -15.56 -9.70 5.58
C HIS A 20 -14.48 -8.61 5.53
N GLU A 21 -14.46 -7.69 6.50
CA GLU A 21 -13.54 -6.55 6.53
C GLU A 21 -12.44 -6.79 7.57
N CYS A 22 -11.25 -6.23 7.33
CA CYS A 22 -10.19 -6.18 8.31
C CYS A 22 -9.48 -4.82 8.27
N GLY A 23 -9.09 -4.32 9.44
CA GLY A 23 -8.27 -3.11 9.54
C GLY A 23 -6.80 -3.45 9.33
N LEU A 24 -6.17 -2.84 8.34
CA LEU A 24 -4.72 -2.97 8.09
C LEU A 24 -4.04 -1.61 8.33
N PRO A 25 -2.92 -1.54 9.08
CA PRO A 25 -2.17 -0.30 9.23
C PRO A 25 -1.70 0.24 7.88
N LYS A 26 -1.88 1.55 7.65
CA LYS A 26 -1.52 2.20 6.38
C LYS A 26 -0.07 1.94 5.98
N GLU A 27 0.86 1.98 6.92
CA GLU A 27 2.27 1.72 6.65
C GLU A 27 2.54 0.29 6.16
N MET A 28 1.84 -0.68 6.76
CA MET A 28 1.97 -2.08 6.38
C MET A 28 1.37 -2.31 4.99
N ALA A 29 0.24 -1.68 4.69
CA ALA A 29 -0.36 -1.72 3.36
C ALA A 29 0.59 -1.18 2.29
N VAL A 30 1.29 -0.07 2.53
CA VAL A 30 2.26 0.47 1.55
C VAL A 30 3.37 -0.51 1.21
N GLU A 31 3.93 -1.21 2.20
CA GLU A 31 5.01 -2.17 1.96
C GLU A 31 4.53 -3.45 1.29
N LEU A 32 3.36 -3.96 1.67
CA LEU A 32 2.78 -5.16 1.04
C LEU A 32 2.38 -4.89 -0.43
N TYR A 33 1.85 -3.70 -0.73
CA TYR A 33 1.37 -3.33 -2.06
C TYR A 33 2.37 -2.52 -2.89
N LYS A 34 3.62 -2.38 -2.43
CA LYS A 34 4.69 -1.60 -3.08
C LYS A 34 4.81 -1.79 -4.60
N PRO A 35 4.82 -3.02 -5.16
CA PRO A 35 4.89 -3.20 -6.61
C PRO A 35 3.66 -2.67 -7.35
N PHE A 36 2.47 -2.80 -6.76
CA PHE A 36 1.22 -2.31 -7.36
C PHE A 36 1.17 -0.78 -7.37
N ILE A 37 1.57 -0.15 -6.27
CA ILE A 37 1.64 1.31 -6.15
C ILE A 37 2.62 1.88 -7.18
N ILE A 38 3.82 1.29 -7.32
CA ILE A 38 4.83 1.73 -8.29
C ILE A 38 4.27 1.66 -9.72
N ARG A 39 3.61 0.55 -10.08
CA ARG A 39 2.99 0.40 -11.39
C ARG A 39 1.91 1.46 -11.62
N ARG A 40 1.03 1.68 -10.64
CA ARG A 40 -0.07 2.64 -10.75
C ARG A 40 0.40 4.10 -10.81
N LEU A 41 1.48 4.44 -10.11
CA LEU A 41 2.12 5.76 -10.18
C LEU A 41 2.69 6.05 -11.57
N ILE A 42 3.23 5.04 -12.26
CA ILE A 42 3.73 5.17 -13.63
C ILE A 42 2.56 5.28 -14.61
N GLU A 43 1.53 4.44 -14.47
CA GLU A 43 0.33 4.48 -15.32
C GLU A 43 -0.40 5.83 -15.26
N ARG A 44 -0.48 6.44 -14.07
CA ARG A 44 -1.08 7.78 -13.88
C ARG A 44 -0.17 8.94 -14.27
N GLY A 45 1.08 8.68 -14.66
CA GLY A 45 2.03 9.70 -15.11
C GLY A 45 2.67 10.56 -13.99
N TYR A 46 2.45 10.24 -12.71
CA TYR A 46 3.06 10.96 -11.59
C TYR A 46 4.58 10.84 -11.56
N VAL A 47 5.10 9.70 -12.04
CA VAL A 47 6.53 9.41 -12.11
C VAL A 47 6.87 8.74 -13.43
N LYS A 48 7.96 9.16 -14.05
CA LYS A 48 8.42 8.63 -15.35
C LYS A 48 9.29 7.38 -15.22
N THR A 49 9.83 7.10 -14.03
CA THR A 49 10.81 6.01 -13.82
C THR A 49 10.55 5.22 -12.54
N VAL A 50 10.88 3.93 -12.56
CA VAL A 50 10.75 3.02 -11.41
C VAL A 50 11.59 3.49 -10.21
N LYS A 51 12.81 4.01 -10.45
CA LYS A 51 13.67 4.53 -9.37
C LYS A 51 13.04 5.72 -8.66
N SER A 52 12.45 6.65 -9.41
CA SER A 52 11.76 7.79 -8.82
C SER A 52 10.51 7.35 -8.08
N ALA A 53 9.74 6.42 -8.64
CA ALA A 53 8.57 5.83 -7.99
C ALA A 53 8.93 5.23 -6.62
N LYS A 54 10.00 4.44 -6.55
CA LYS A 54 10.47 3.84 -5.29
C LYS A 54 10.81 4.91 -4.25
N LYS A 55 11.48 6.00 -4.66
CA LYS A 55 11.84 7.11 -3.77
C LYS A 55 10.61 7.88 -3.26
N VAL A 56 9.58 8.05 -4.09
CA VAL A 56 8.30 8.68 -3.72
C VAL A 56 7.54 7.81 -2.72
N VAL A 57 7.52 6.48 -2.95
CA VAL A 57 6.90 5.53 -2.02
C VAL A 57 7.64 5.49 -0.68
N ASP A 58 8.98 5.44 -0.70
CA ASP A 58 9.79 5.45 0.53
C ASP A 58 9.66 6.77 1.31
N ARG A 59 9.40 7.89 0.63
CA ARG A 59 9.11 9.20 1.24
C ARG A 59 7.69 9.32 1.79
N ARG A 60 6.80 8.38 1.46
CA ARG A 60 5.38 8.38 1.87
C ARG A 60 4.66 9.69 1.49
N ASP A 61 4.94 10.18 0.29
CA ASP A 61 4.30 11.39 -0.24
C ASP A 61 2.77 11.23 -0.31
N ALA A 62 2.04 12.35 -0.23
CA ALA A 62 0.57 12.34 -0.18
C ALA A 62 -0.10 11.54 -1.32
N VAL A 63 0.50 11.57 -2.50
CA VAL A 63 0.04 10.84 -3.70
C VAL A 63 0.04 9.31 -3.50
N VAL A 64 0.92 8.79 -2.65
CA VAL A 64 1.00 7.34 -2.37
C VAL A 64 -0.25 6.86 -1.65
N TRP A 65 -0.81 7.66 -0.74
CA TRP A 65 -2.02 7.31 0.01
C TRP A 65 -3.25 7.27 -0.89
N GLU A 66 -3.37 8.25 -1.78
CA GLU A 66 -4.45 8.28 -2.78
C GLU A 66 -4.37 7.06 -3.71
N VAL A 67 -3.17 6.73 -4.19
CA VAL A 67 -2.97 5.56 -5.06
C VAL A 67 -3.22 4.25 -4.30
N LEU A 68 -2.84 4.17 -3.02
CA LEU A 68 -3.08 2.99 -2.19
C LEU A 68 -4.59 2.72 -2.04
N GLU A 69 -5.39 3.74 -1.73
CA GLU A 69 -6.84 3.59 -1.61
C GLU A 69 -7.44 3.06 -2.92
N ASN A 70 -7.02 3.61 -4.05
CA ASN A 70 -7.45 3.15 -5.38
C ASN A 70 -7.00 1.71 -5.73
N VAL A 71 -5.95 1.18 -5.10
CA VAL A 71 -5.48 -0.20 -5.32
C VAL A 71 -6.25 -1.19 -4.45
N ILE A 72 -6.73 -0.74 -3.29
CA ILE A 72 -7.48 -1.57 -2.34
C ILE A 72 -8.96 -1.65 -2.71
N ASP A 73 -9.54 -0.58 -3.27
CA ASP A 73 -10.94 -0.51 -3.74
C ASP A 73 -11.20 -1.25 -5.07
N GLY A 74 -10.20 -2.01 -5.55
CA GLY A 74 -10.20 -2.73 -6.83
C GLY A 74 -10.91 -4.07 -6.81
#